data_AF-D6X8Q7-F1
#
_entry.id   AF-D6X8Q7-F1
#
_cell.length_a   1.000
_cell.length_b   1.000
_cell.length_c   1.000
_cell.angle_alpha   90.00
_cell.angle_beta   90.00
_cell.angle_gamma   90.00
#
_symmetry.space_group_name_H-M   'P 1'
#
loop_
_entity.id
_entity.type
_entity.pdbx_description
1 polymer ?
#
loop_
_entity_poly.entity_id
_entity_poly.type
_entity_poly.pdbx_seq_one_letter_code
_entity_poly.pdbx_strand_id
1 'polypeptide(L)' 'MPKVTISLDAELVVEVMVLAGVGSPQDAVELVVRDYIARGHRTEARVAARDEPEGKQDVRPPDPQA' A
#
# COMPACT_ATOMS: atom_id res chain seq x y z
N MET A 1 23.43 6.87 -4.87
CA MET A 1 22.21 6.26 -5.43
C MET A 1 22.27 6.33 -6.95
N PRO A 2 21.80 5.30 -7.68
CA PRO A 2 21.61 5.42 -9.12
C PRO A 2 20.66 6.59 -9.42
N LYS A 3 20.98 7.38 -10.46
CA LYS A 3 20.13 8.47 -10.91
C LYS A 3 19.22 7.97 -12.03
N VAL A 4 17.93 8.22 -11.89
CA VAL A 4 16.93 7.97 -12.93
C VAL A 4 16.38 9.32 -13.37
N THR A 5 16.38 9.59 -14.67
CA THR A 5 15.84 10.84 -15.25
C THR A 5 14.50 10.53 -15.90
N ILE A 6 13.46 11.27 -15.52
CA ILE A 6 12.10 11.10 -16.01
C ILE A 6 11.53 12.50 -16.29
N SER A 7 10.83 12.67 -17.40
CA SER A 7 10.07 13.88 -17.69
C SER A 7 8.64 13.72 -17.16
N LEU A 8 8.15 14.72 -16.44
CA LEU A 8 6.80 14.77 -15.89
C LEU A 8 6.17 16.11 -16.22
N ASP A 9 4.85 16.13 -16.27
CA ASP A 9 4.09 17.37 -16.38
C ASP A 9 4.28 18.22 -15.12
N ALA A 10 4.54 19.51 -15.31
CA ALA A 10 4.81 20.42 -14.20
C ALA A 10 3.56 20.69 -13.34
N GLU A 11 2.37 20.79 -13.95
CA GLU A 11 1.11 21.00 -13.26
C GLU A 11 0.82 19.83 -12.32
N LEU A 12 0.98 18.61 -12.83
CA LEU A 12 0.83 17.39 -12.04
C LEU A 12 1.74 17.39 -10.80
N VAL A 13 3.01 17.73 -10.97
CA VAL A 13 3.96 17.74 -9.85
C VAL A 13 3.62 18.85 -8.84
N VAL A 14 3.17 20.01 -9.32
CA VAL A 14 2.72 21.11 -8.46
C VAL A 14 1.50 20.71 -7.63
N GLU A 15 0.51 20.03 -8.20
CA GLU A 15 -0.64 19.55 -7.45
C GLU A 15 -0.23 18.62 -6.29
N VAL A 16 0.69 17.69 -6.57
CA VAL A 16 1.22 16.78 -5.54
C VAL A 16 2.00 17.56 -4.48
N MET A 17 2.82 18.53 -4.88
CA MET A 17 3.57 19.38 -3.96
C MET A 17 2.63 20.13 -3.00
N VAL A 18 1.54 20.69 -3.51
CA VAL A 18 0.51 21.37 -2.70
C VAL A 18 -0.17 20.39 -1.74
N LEU A 19 -0.59 19.22 -2.25
CA LEU A 19 -1.26 18.20 -1.44
C LEU A 19 -0.36 17.65 -0.32
N ALA A 20 0.93 17.45 -0.61
CA ALA A 20 1.90 16.91 0.34
C ALA A 20 2.57 17.98 1.22
N GLY A 21 2.38 19.27 0.93
CA GLY A 21 3.01 20.37 1.65
C GLY A 21 4.54 20.43 1.48
N VAL A 22 5.06 20.03 0.32
CA VAL A 22 6.51 20.01 0.04
C VAL A 22 6.91 21.04 -1.02
N GLY A 23 8.11 21.59 -0.89
CA GLY A 23 8.66 22.63 -1.78
C GLY A 23 9.53 22.12 -2.93
N SER A 24 9.69 20.80 -3.06
CA SER A 24 10.60 20.16 -4.03
C SER A 24 9.85 19.18 -4.93
N PRO A 25 9.96 19.30 -6.27
CA PRO A 25 9.46 18.32 -7.23
C PRO A 25 9.99 16.91 -6.96
N GLN A 26 11.26 16.80 -6.56
CA GLN A 26 11.87 15.51 -6.25
C GLN A 26 11.21 14.87 -5.02
N ASP A 27 10.99 15.65 -3.96
CA ASP A 27 10.40 15.14 -2.72
C ASP A 27 8.95 14.71 -2.96
N ALA A 28 8.20 15.49 -3.75
CA ALA A 28 6.83 15.16 -4.15
C ALA A 28 6.77 13.80 -4.86
N VAL A 29 7.65 13.56 -5.85
CA VAL A 29 7.72 12.29 -6.56
C VAL A 29 8.15 11.15 -5.63
N GLU A 30 9.13 11.38 -4.77
CA GLU A 30 9.62 10.36 -3.85
C GLU A 30 8.54 9.92 -2.85
N LEU A 31 7.75 10.87 -2.32
CA LEU A 31 6.61 10.59 -1.45
C LEU A 31 5.56 9.72 -2.16
N VAL A 32 5.21 10.05 -3.41
CA VAL A 32 4.22 9.29 -4.19
C VAL A 32 4.71 7.87 -4.47
N VAL A 33 5.97 7.70 -4.88
CA VAL A 33 6.54 6.38 -5.17
C VAL A 33 6.59 5.52 -3.91
N ARG A 34 6.99 6.10 -2.76
CA ARG A 34 6.99 5.39 -1.47
C ARG A 34 5.58 4.96 -1.06
N ASP A 35 4.60 5.85 -1.20
CA ASP A 35 3.22 5.54 -0.89
C ASP A 35 2.65 4.46 -1.83
N TYR A 36 2.98 4.50 -3.12
CA TYR A 36 2.59 3.46 -4.08
C TYR A 36 3.13 2.08 -3.69
N ILE A 37 4.41 1.98 -3.32
CA ILE A 37 5.03 0.74 -2.85
C ILE A 37 4.36 0.25 -1.56
N ALA A 38 4.16 1.14 -0.59
CA ALA A 38 3.51 0.79 0.68
C ALA A 38 2.07 0.31 0.47
N ARG A 39 1.33 0.93 -0.47
CA ARG A 39 0.00 0.46 -0.89
C ARG A 39 0.05 -0.92 -1.55
N GLY A 40 1.06 -1.18 -2.39
CA GLY A 40 1.29 -2.50 -2.98
C GLY A 40 1.45 -3.58 -1.91
N HIS A 41 2.39 -3.38 -0.98
CA HIS A 41 2.62 -4.32 0.13
C HIS A 41 1.36 -4.53 1.00
N ARG A 42 0.59 -3.47 1.27
CA ARG A 42 -0.66 -3.60 2.03
C ARG A 42 -1.70 -4.43 1.27
N THR A 43 -1.75 -4.30 -0.05
CA THR A 43 -2.66 -5.07 -0.90
C THR A 43 -2.27 -6.53 -0.93
N GLU A 44 -0.99 -6.83 -1.14
CA GLU A 44 -0.44 -8.18 -1.12
C GLU A 44 -0.68 -8.86 0.23
N ALA A 45 -0.40 -8.18 1.34
CA ALA A 45 -0.63 -8.73 2.68
C ALA A 45 -2.11 -9.06 2.93
N ARG A 46 -3.04 -8.23 2.43
CA ARG A 46 -4.48 -8.49 2.54
C ARG A 46 -4.95 -9.66 1.69
N VAL A 47 -4.37 -9.84 0.50
CA VAL A 47 -4.68 -10.99 -0.36
C VAL A 47 -4.09 -12.27 0.24
N ALA A 48 -2.84 -12.24 0.69
CA ALA A 48 -2.18 -13.38 1.33
C ALA A 48 -2.91 -13.84 2.60
N ALA A 49 -3.35 -12.92 3.46
CA ALA A 49 -4.14 -13.25 4.66
C ALA A 49 -5.53 -13.84 4.35
N ARG A 50 -6.06 -13.62 3.14
CA ARG A 50 -7.33 -14.19 2.67
C ARG A 50 -7.14 -15.56 2.01
N ASP A 51 -5.96 -15.79 1.41
CA ASP A 51 -5.57 -17.09 0.81
C ASP A 51 -4.97 -18.06 1.83
N GLU A 52 -4.62 -17.60 3.05
CA GLU A 52 -4.47 -18.52 4.18
C GLU A 52 -5.83 -19.21 4.40
N PRO A 53 -5.90 -20.55 4.29
CA PRO A 53 -7.16 -21.26 4.52
C PRO A 53 -7.60 -20.91 5.93
N GLU A 54 -8.73 -20.20 6.04
CA GLU A 54 -9.40 -19.89 7.30
C GLU A 54 -9.28 -21.14 8.15
N GLY A 55 -8.47 -21.00 9.21
CA GLY A 55 -8.04 -22.12 10.02
C GLY A 55 -9.26 -22.99 10.28
N LYS A 56 -9.10 -24.28 10.00
CA LYS A 56 -10.02 -25.37 10.32
C LYS A 56 -10.47 -25.18 11.77
N GLN A 57 -11.46 -24.32 11.98
CA GLN A 57 -12.18 -24.20 13.23
C GLN A 57 -12.97 -25.48 13.23
N ASP A 58 -12.42 -26.51 13.87
CA ASP A 58 -13.21 -27.65 14.31
C ASP A 58 -14.29 -27.07 15.22
N VAL A 59 -15.41 -26.68 14.60
CA VAL A 59 -16.68 -26.45 15.29
C VAL A 59 -17.12 -27.83 15.73
N ARG A 60 -16.51 -28.32 16.82
CA ARG A 60 -17.03 -29.49 17.51
C ARG A 60 -18.39 -29.06 18.09
N PRO A 61 -19.51 -29.67 17.64
CA PRO A 61 -20.80 -29.36 18.20
C PRO A 61 -20.79 -29.65 19.71
N PRO A 62 -21.41 -28.81 20.56
CA PRO A 62 -21.48 -29.10 21.98
C PRO A 62 -22.29 -30.39 22.19
N ASP A 63 -21.70 -31.34 22.93
CA ASP A 63 -22.33 -32.61 23.28
C ASP A 63 -23.63 -32.35 24.06
N PRO A 64 -24.79 -32.91 23.64
CA PRO A 64 -26.04 -32.76 24.38
C PRO A 64 -25.94 -33.58 25.68
N GLN A 65 -25.88 -32.91 26.83
CA GLN A 65 -25.91 -33.56 28.14
C GLN A 65 -27.25 -34.26 28.36
N ALA A 66 -27.18 -35.53 28.76
CA ALA A 66 -28.28 -36.38 29.23
C ALA A 66 -28.34 -36.38 30.77
#